data_AF-A0A7G8IL00-F1
#
_entry.id   AF-A0A7G8IL00-F1
#
_cell.length_a   1.000
_cell.length_b   1.000
_cell.length_c   1.000
_cell.angle_alpha   90.00
_cell.angle_beta   90.00
_cell.angle_gamma   90.00
#
_symmetry.space_group_name_H-M   'P 1'
#
loop_
_entity.id
_entity.type
_entity.pdbx_description
1 polymer ?
#
loop_
_entity_poly.entity_id
_entity_poly.type
_entity_poly.pdbx_seq_one_letter_code
_entity_poly.pdbx_strand_id
1 'polypeptide(L)'
;MVRFLLLAALAGGSSVVLSSEAVNAAPDPTALADYLRASKVLYYGSWRCSACQYQGRLFGDAVNRLPYVECAKPDEFPIQAAACQTAEIRAYPTWILPNGDRRVGVQSLEELQRWSGMSANP
;
A
#
# COMPACT_ATOMS: atom_id res chain seq x y z
N MET A 1 -38.17 -13.77 -66.62
CA MET A 1 -37.13 -12.73 -66.37
C MET A 1 -37.46 -12.03 -65.05
N VAL A 2 -36.93 -12.52 -63.92
CA VAL A 2 -36.77 -11.74 -62.68
C VAL A 2 -35.47 -12.25 -62.06
N ARG A 3 -34.49 -11.37 -62.00
CA ARG A 3 -33.12 -11.64 -61.57
C ARG A 3 -33.08 -11.54 -60.04
N PHE A 4 -32.94 -12.67 -59.35
CA PHE A 4 -32.63 -12.68 -57.92
C PHE A 4 -31.20 -12.14 -57.75
N LEU A 5 -31.08 -10.90 -57.28
CA LEU A 5 -29.84 -10.33 -56.78
C LEU A 5 -29.88 -10.40 -55.25
N LEU A 6 -29.34 -11.48 -54.69
CA LEU A 6 -29.00 -11.56 -53.28
C LEU A 6 -27.73 -10.72 -53.06
N LEU A 7 -27.89 -9.48 -52.62
CA LEU A 7 -26.80 -8.71 -52.02
C LEU A 7 -26.87 -8.86 -50.51
N ALA A 8 -26.10 -9.80 -49.98
CA ALA A 8 -25.72 -9.81 -48.58
C ALA A 8 -24.64 -8.73 -48.38
N ALA A 9 -25.04 -7.53 -47.97
CA ALA A 9 -24.11 -6.52 -47.47
C ALA A 9 -23.87 -6.80 -45.99
N LEU A 10 -22.72 -7.40 -45.68
CA LEU A 10 -22.21 -7.56 -44.31
C LEU A 10 -22.07 -6.17 -43.68
N ALA A 11 -22.98 -5.83 -42.77
CA ALA A 11 -22.80 -4.69 -41.87
C ALA A 11 -21.65 -5.02 -40.92
N GLY A 12 -20.42 -4.66 -41.31
CA GLY A 12 -19.25 -4.71 -40.43
C GLY A 12 -19.40 -3.66 -39.34
N GLY A 13 -19.99 -4.05 -38.21
CA GLY A 13 -20.00 -3.24 -37.00
C GLY A 13 -18.57 -3.11 -36.47
N SER A 14 -18.01 -1.91 -36.50
CA SER A 14 -16.77 -1.61 -35.77
C SER A 14 -17.07 -1.68 -34.28
N SER A 15 -16.81 -2.83 -33.67
CA SER A 15 -16.78 -2.96 -32.21
C SER A 15 -15.59 -2.16 -31.69
N VAL A 16 -15.82 -0.89 -31.36
CA VAL A 16 -14.94 -0.13 -30.48
C VAL A 16 -15.02 -0.78 -29.10
N VAL A 17 -14.10 -1.70 -28.83
CA VAL A 17 -13.84 -2.19 -27.48
C VAL A 17 -13.23 -1.02 -26.71
N LEU A 18 -14.07 -0.28 -25.96
CA LEU A 18 -13.60 0.58 -24.90
C LEU A 18 -13.03 -0.33 -23.80
N SER A 19 -11.76 -0.66 -23.92
CA SER A 19 -10.98 -1.15 -22.79
C SER A 19 -10.88 0.00 -21.81
N SER A 20 -11.74 0.02 -20.78
CA SER A 20 -11.46 0.82 -19.59
C SER A 20 -10.17 0.24 -18.99
N GLU A 21 -9.04 0.89 -19.23
CA GLU A 21 -7.89 0.71 -18.36
C GLU A 21 -8.39 1.01 -16.96
N ALA A 22 -8.35 0.01 -16.08
CA ALA A 22 -8.63 0.21 -14.68
C ALA A 22 -7.63 1.26 -14.18
N VAL A 23 -8.09 2.50 -14.04
CA VAL A 23 -7.41 3.47 -13.20
C VAL A 23 -7.34 2.81 -11.84
N ASN A 24 -6.16 2.33 -11.45
CA ASN A 24 -5.98 1.76 -10.11
C ASN A 24 -6.29 2.90 -9.14
N ALA A 25 -7.46 2.81 -8.49
CA ALA A 25 -7.79 3.74 -7.43
C ALA A 25 -6.69 3.67 -6.37
N ALA A 26 -6.39 4.80 -5.73
CA ALA A 26 -5.47 4.82 -4.61
C ALA A 26 -5.93 3.80 -3.55
N PRO A 27 -5.01 3.07 -2.88
CA PRO A 27 -5.38 2.05 -1.90
C PRO A 27 -6.21 2.66 -0.76
N ASP A 28 -7.25 1.94 -0.32
CA ASP A 28 -7.98 2.34 0.89
C ASP A 28 -7.04 2.31 2.11
N PRO A 29 -6.83 3.43 2.81
CA PRO A 29 -5.88 3.50 3.93
C PRO A 29 -6.21 2.53 5.07
N THR A 30 -7.51 2.31 5.32
CA THR A 30 -7.99 1.45 6.40
C THR A 30 -7.67 -0.01 6.11
N ALA A 31 -8.04 -0.50 4.93
CA ALA A 31 -7.75 -1.86 4.46
C ALA A 31 -6.24 -2.12 4.38
N LEU A 32 -5.46 -1.16 3.88
CA LEU A 32 -4.01 -1.30 3.82
C LEU A 32 -3.38 -1.38 5.22
N ALA A 33 -3.79 -0.53 6.16
CA ALA A 33 -3.26 -0.57 7.52
C ALA A 33 -3.56 -1.91 8.22
N ASP A 34 -4.78 -2.44 8.04
CA ASP A 34 -5.13 -3.78 8.53
C ASP A 34 -4.28 -4.87 7.91
N TYR A 35 -4.14 -4.84 6.59
CA TYR A 35 -3.36 -5.84 5.88
C TYR A 35 -1.91 -5.83 6.38
N LEU A 36 -1.29 -4.66 6.49
CA LEU A 36 0.09 -4.53 6.99
C LEU A 36 0.22 -5.12 8.41
N ARG A 37 -0.75 -4.86 9.29
CA ARG A 37 -0.78 -5.43 10.65
C ARG A 37 -0.97 -6.95 10.63
N ALA A 38 -1.94 -7.46 9.86
CA ALA A 38 -2.24 -8.89 9.77
C ALA A 38 -1.06 -9.69 9.16
N SER A 39 -0.38 -9.08 8.20
CA SER A 39 0.83 -9.61 7.54
C SER A 39 2.10 -9.44 8.38
N LYS A 40 1.98 -8.96 9.63
CA LYS A 40 3.09 -8.77 10.57
C LYS A 40 4.22 -7.88 10.04
N VAL A 41 3.88 -6.92 9.16
CA VAL A 41 4.80 -5.84 8.80
C VAL A 41 5.02 -4.99 10.04
N LEU A 42 6.23 -4.50 10.27
CA LEU A 42 6.53 -3.59 11.38
C LEU A 42 6.92 -2.21 10.86
N TYR A 43 6.34 -1.19 11.49
CA TYR A 43 6.59 0.21 11.19
C TYR A 43 7.35 0.87 12.33
N TYR A 44 8.67 0.99 12.20
CA TYR A 44 9.53 1.60 13.20
C TYR A 44 9.64 3.11 12.99
N GLY A 45 9.44 3.89 14.06
CA GLY A 45 9.59 5.33 13.99
C GLY A 45 9.73 6.01 15.34
N SER A 46 9.47 7.30 15.34
CA SER A 46 9.47 8.12 16.55
C SER A 46 8.31 9.12 16.53
N TRP A 47 7.65 9.31 17.67
CA TRP A 47 6.54 10.26 17.83
C TRP A 47 6.87 11.70 17.39
N ARG A 48 8.13 12.11 17.53
CA ARG A 48 8.65 13.45 17.18
C ARG A 48 9.26 13.54 15.78
N CYS A 49 9.29 12.43 15.03
CA CYS A 49 9.88 12.40 13.69
C CYS A 49 8.92 12.99 12.65
N SER A 50 9.33 14.07 11.97
CA SER A 50 8.51 14.77 10.97
C SER A 50 8.13 13.90 9.77
N ALA A 51 9.06 13.05 9.31
CA ALA A 51 8.80 12.08 8.25
C ALA A 51 7.78 11.01 8.68
N CYS A 52 7.78 10.63 9.96
CA CYS A 52 6.85 9.66 10.54
C CYS A 52 5.45 10.25 10.65
N GLN A 53 5.36 11.52 11.08
CA GLN A 53 4.10 12.27 11.06
C GLN A 53 3.57 12.44 9.64
N TYR A 54 4.44 12.66 8.65
CA TYR A 54 4.04 12.70 7.24
C TYR A 54 3.53 11.34 6.76
N GLN A 55 4.25 10.25 7.04
CA GLN A 55 3.80 8.89 6.75
C GLN A 55 2.41 8.62 7.35
N GLY A 56 2.19 9.02 8.60
CA GLY A 56 0.89 8.88 9.26
C GLY A 56 -0.22 9.69 8.60
N ARG A 57 0.07 10.91 8.11
CA ARG A 57 -0.91 11.73 7.36
C ARG A 57 -1.39 11.06 6.08
N LEU A 58 -0.54 10.28 5.41
CA LEU A 58 -0.97 9.50 4.23
C LEU A 58 -2.06 8.49 4.57
N PHE A 59 -2.07 7.97 5.80
CA PHE A 59 -3.09 7.03 6.28
C PHE A 59 -4.34 7.70 6.88
N GLY A 60 -4.31 9.02 7.12
CA GLY A 60 -5.40 9.70 7.83
C GLY A 60 -5.70 9.05 9.18
N ASP A 61 -6.98 8.84 9.48
CA ASP A 61 -7.43 8.21 10.74
C ASP A 61 -6.95 6.76 10.91
N ALA A 62 -6.65 6.07 9.80
CA ALA A 62 -6.14 4.70 9.80
C ALA A 62 -4.71 4.60 10.35
N VAL A 63 -4.02 5.72 10.61
CA VAL A 63 -2.69 5.72 11.25
C VAL A 63 -2.66 4.95 12.57
N ASN A 64 -3.74 5.01 13.35
CA ASN A 64 -3.87 4.30 14.63
C ASN A 64 -3.94 2.76 14.46
N ARG A 65 -4.13 2.31 13.22
CA ARG A 65 -4.22 0.90 12.83
C ARG A 65 -2.91 0.36 12.29
N LEU A 66 -1.87 1.19 12.17
CA LEU A 66 -0.57 0.73 11.73
C LEU A 66 0.11 -0.15 12.80
N PRO A 67 0.95 -1.11 12.39
CA PRO A 67 1.78 -1.91 13.30
C PRO A 67 3.04 -1.12 13.72
N TYR A 68 2.82 0.01 14.42
CA TYR A 68 3.85 0.96 14.81
C TYR A 68 4.69 0.49 16.02
N VAL A 69 6.00 0.74 15.97
CA VAL A 69 6.96 0.52 17.04
C VAL A 69 7.66 1.84 17.37
N GLU A 70 7.47 2.34 18.59
CA GLU A 70 8.06 3.58 19.08
C GLU A 70 9.50 3.38 19.54
N CYS A 71 10.43 4.07 18.88
CA CYS A 71 11.85 3.94 19.14
C CYS A 71 12.44 5.00 20.10
N ALA A 72 11.74 6.12 20.35
CA ALA A 72 12.31 7.29 21.02
C ALA A 72 11.61 7.69 22.33
N LYS A 73 10.94 6.73 22.98
CA LYS A 73 10.36 6.87 24.31
C LYS A 73 10.76 5.67 25.20
N PRO A 74 12.06 5.50 25.51
CA PRO A 74 12.54 4.33 26.25
C PRO A 74 11.95 4.21 27.66
N ASP A 75 11.60 5.31 28.31
CA ASP A 75 10.99 5.26 29.66
C ASP A 75 9.51 4.83 29.62
N GLU A 76 8.77 5.22 28.57
CA GLU A 76 7.35 4.90 28.41
C GLU A 76 7.14 3.54 27.71
N PHE A 77 8.00 3.22 26.74
CA PHE A 77 7.95 2.02 25.90
C PHE A 77 9.30 1.30 25.81
N PRO A 78 9.85 0.80 26.94
CA PRO A 78 11.20 0.21 26.98
C PRO A 78 11.37 -1.00 26.06
N ILE A 79 10.34 -1.85 25.95
CA ILE A 79 10.36 -3.04 25.08
C ILE A 79 10.41 -2.65 23.60
N GLN A 80 9.65 -1.61 23.20
CA GLN A 80 9.63 -1.14 21.81
C GLN A 80 10.94 -0.45 21.45
N ALA A 81 11.46 0.39 22.34
CA ALA A 81 12.75 1.04 22.15
C ALA A 81 13.89 0.02 22.02
N ALA A 82 13.90 -1.03 22.84
CA ALA A 82 14.85 -2.15 22.71
C ALA A 82 14.68 -2.90 21.38
N ALA A 83 13.45 -3.15 20.94
CA ALA A 83 13.18 -3.79 19.66
C ALA A 83 13.76 -3.00 18.47
N CYS A 84 13.78 -1.66 18.53
CA CYS A 84 14.42 -0.85 17.50
C CYS A 84 15.94 -1.01 17.45
N GLN A 85 16.59 -1.21 18.61
CA GLN A 85 18.03 -1.48 18.66
C GLN A 85 18.34 -2.87 18.08
N THR A 86 17.57 -3.88 18.47
CA THR A 86 17.69 -5.25 17.95
C THR A 86 17.44 -5.32 16.44
N ALA A 87 16.48 -4.55 15.91
CA ALA A 87 16.21 -4.47 14.48
C ALA A 87 17.21 -3.59 13.69
N GLU A 88 18.20 -3.02 14.39
CA GLU A 88 19.23 -2.13 13.84
C GLU A 88 18.65 -0.94 13.07
N ILE A 89 17.63 -0.29 13.63
CA ILE A 89 16.98 0.86 12.98
C ILE A 89 17.92 2.06 12.98
N ARG A 90 18.39 2.46 11.79
CA ARG A 90 19.32 3.58 11.58
C ARG A 90 18.62 4.90 11.21
N ALA A 91 17.38 4.83 10.72
CA ALA A 91 16.63 5.98 10.24
C ALA A 91 15.11 5.74 10.41
N TYR A 92 14.36 6.83 10.51
CA TYR A 92 12.90 6.80 10.62
C TYR A 92 12.25 7.52 9.42
N PRO A 93 11.07 7.07 8.97
CA PRO A 93 10.47 5.77 9.29
C PRO A 93 11.26 4.61 8.66
N THR A 94 11.15 3.41 9.22
CA THR A 94 11.62 2.16 8.57
C THR A 94 10.53 1.11 8.66
N TRP A 95 10.21 0.47 7.53
CA TRP A 95 9.28 -0.64 7.42
C TRP A 95 10.05 -1.95 7.26
N ILE A 96 9.60 -3.02 7.93
CA ILE A 96 10.22 -4.34 7.85
C ILE A 96 9.15 -5.42 7.67
N LEU A 97 9.30 -6.25 6.62
CA LEU A 97 8.49 -7.45 6.40
C LEU A 97 8.96 -8.60 7.30
N PRO A 98 8.12 -9.63 7.53
CA PRO A 98 8.52 -10.82 8.30
C PRO A 98 9.72 -11.59 7.73
N ASN A 99 9.95 -11.48 6.41
CA ASN A 99 11.10 -12.09 5.75
C ASN A 99 12.41 -11.28 5.93
N GLY A 100 12.36 -10.12 6.60
CA GLY A 100 13.50 -9.24 6.85
C GLY A 100 13.72 -8.14 5.81
N ASP A 101 12.97 -8.14 4.70
CA ASP A 101 13.05 -7.08 3.70
C ASP A 101 12.64 -5.74 4.32
N ARG A 102 13.37 -4.69 3.95
CA ARG A 102 13.26 -3.37 4.59
C ARG A 102 13.08 -2.23 3.59
N ARG A 103 12.27 -1.25 3.97
CA ARG A 103 12.12 0.05 3.28
C ARG A 103 12.38 1.18 4.27
N VAL A 104 13.33 2.04 3.94
CA VAL A 104 13.68 3.22 4.76
C VAL A 104 13.04 4.45 4.14
N GLY A 105 12.54 5.34 4.99
CA GLY A 105 11.90 6.59 4.58
C GLY A 105 10.41 6.42 4.30
N VAL A 106 9.77 7.55 4.04
CA VAL A 106 8.34 7.63 3.73
C VAL A 106 8.03 6.80 2.49
N GLN A 107 6.96 6.04 2.54
CA GLN A 107 6.40 5.27 1.44
C GLN A 107 4.97 5.75 1.15
N SER A 108 4.61 5.87 -0.12
CA SER A 108 3.21 6.06 -0.54
C SER A 108 2.36 4.84 -0.18
N LEU A 109 1.03 5.00 -0.18
CA LEU A 109 0.11 3.89 0.07
C LEU A 109 0.26 2.81 -1.01
N GLU A 110 0.43 3.24 -2.26
CA GLU A 110 0.62 2.37 -3.42
C GLU A 110 1.93 1.58 -3.33
N GLU A 111 3.02 2.20 -2.86
CA GLU A 111 4.29 1.52 -2.63
C GLU A 111 4.17 0.48 -1.53
N LEU A 112 3.51 0.81 -0.41
CA LEU A 112 3.29 -0.14 0.68
C LEU A 112 2.37 -1.28 0.27
N GLN A 113 1.30 -1.02 -0.48
CA GLN A 113 0.41 -2.06 -1.00
C GLN A 113 1.19 -3.05 -1.87
N ARG A 114 1.91 -2.55 -2.89
CA ARG A 114 2.70 -3.41 -3.79
C ARG A 114 3.82 -4.15 -3.06
N TRP A 115 4.57 -3.46 -2.21
CA TRP A 115 5.72 -4.06 -1.52
C TRP A 115 5.31 -5.10 -0.48
N SER A 116 4.19 -4.91 0.19
CA SER A 116 3.66 -5.89 1.16
C SER A 116 2.97 -7.09 0.52
N GLY A 117 2.75 -7.08 -0.81
CA GLY A 117 2.07 -8.14 -1.53
C GLY A 117 0.55 -8.12 -1.36
N MET A 118 -0.04 -7.02 -0.89
CA MET A 118 -1.49 -6.86 -0.85
C MET A 118 -2.06 -6.82 -2.27
N SER A 119 -3.09 -7.60 -2.56
CA SER A 119 -3.78 -7.55 -3.84
C SER A 119 -4.51 -6.21 -4.02
N ALA A 120 -4.53 -5.69 -5.26
CA ALA A 120 -5.23 -4.44 -5.58
C ALA A 120 -6.76 -4.54 -5.44
N ASN A 121 -7.30 -5.77 -5.49
CA ASN A 121 -8.68 -6.11 -5.13
C ASN A 121 -8.64 -7.06 -3.91
N PRO A 122 -8.76 -6.54 -2.69
CA PRO A 122 -8.87 -7.36 -1.47
C PRO A 122 -10.26 -8.01 -1.33
#